data_AF-A0A7Y8Y586-F1
#
_entry.id   AF-A0A7Y8Y586-F1
#
_cell.length_a   1.000
_cell.length_b   1.000
_cell.length_c   1.000
_cell.angle_alpha   90.00
_cell.angle_beta   90.00
_cell.angle_gamma   90.00
#
_symmetry.space_group_name_H-M   'P 1'
#
loop_
_entity.id
_entity.type
_entity.pdbx_description
1 polymer ?
#
loop_
_entity_poly.entity_id
_entity_poly.type
_entity_poly.pdbx_seq_one_letter_code
_entity_poly.pdbx_strand_id
1 'polypeptide(L)'
;MEPRKDLIVDIEKYLENAINVYNEKGIVEKPKYRSLRNRITSLIETDFESIEKHEYFLDYFNQPERRIRRVLLEKSLEDDYLESGAFLFLLNDLRGIANWLN
;
A
#
# COMPACT_ATOMS: atom_id res chain seq x y z
N MET A 1 -7.44 11.84 16.07
CA MET A 1 -6.39 10.99 15.47
C MET A 1 -6.43 11.28 13.99
N GLU A 2 -5.33 11.74 13.39
CA GLU A 2 -5.28 12.09 11.97
C GLU A 2 -5.30 10.79 11.13
N PRO A 3 -6.33 10.54 10.29
CA PRO A 3 -6.49 9.27 9.56
C PRO A 3 -5.24 8.82 8.79
N ARG A 4 -4.50 9.80 8.26
CA ARG A 4 -3.22 9.62 7.56
C ARG A 4 -2.10 9.08 8.46
N LYS A 5 -1.91 9.64 9.66
CA LYS A 5 -0.86 9.17 10.60
C LYS A 5 -1.10 7.74 11.05
N ASP A 6 -2.35 7.40 11.34
CA ASP A 6 -2.72 6.03 11.71
C ASP A 6 -2.53 5.05 10.55
N LEU A 7 -2.81 5.49 9.32
CA LEU A 7 -2.59 4.69 8.13
C LEU A 7 -1.12 4.38 7.90
N ILE A 8 -0.21 5.35 8.09
CA ILE A 8 1.24 5.14 8.00
C ILE A 8 1.66 4.04 8.98
N VAL A 9 1.26 4.15 10.26
CA VAL A 9 1.58 3.15 11.30
C VAL A 9 1.07 1.76 10.91
N ASP A 10 -0.16 1.67 10.39
CA ASP A 10 -0.73 0.39 10.00
C ASP A 10 -0.07 -0.21 8.75
N ILE A 11 0.38 0.62 7.81
CA ILE A 11 1.18 0.17 6.65
C ILE A 11 2.51 -0.39 7.14
N GLU A 12 3.22 0.31 8.00
CA GLU A 12 4.53 -0.12 8.52
C GLU A 12 4.43 -1.46 9.27
N LYS A 13 3.45 -1.60 10.16
CA LYS A 13 3.18 -2.87 10.86
C LYS A 13 2.85 -4.01 9.91
N TYR A 14 2.05 -3.72 8.88
CA TYR A 14 1.73 -4.73 7.87
C TYR A 14 2.98 -5.16 7.09
N LEU A 15 3.86 -4.22 6.71
CA LEU A 15 5.10 -4.53 5.98
C LEU A 15 6.01 -5.45 6.80
N GLU A 16 6.21 -5.15 8.08
CA GLU A 16 7.00 -5.99 8.99
C GLU A 16 6.42 -7.41 9.10
N ASN A 17 5.10 -7.52 9.32
CA ASN A 17 4.45 -8.82 9.44
C ASN A 17 4.47 -9.61 8.12
N ALA A 18 4.21 -8.94 7.00
CA ALA A 18 4.15 -9.57 5.68
C ALA A 18 5.49 -10.21 5.30
N ILE A 19 6.62 -9.55 5.60
CA ILE A 19 7.96 -10.11 5.36
C ILE A 19 8.15 -11.41 6.14
N ASN A 20 7.82 -11.42 7.44
CA ASN A 20 7.98 -12.60 8.28
C ASN A 20 7.08 -13.75 7.81
N VAL A 21 5.79 -13.48 7.60
CA VAL A 21 4.82 -14.50 7.17
C VAL A 21 5.16 -15.05 5.78
N TYR A 22 5.58 -14.19 4.85
CA TYR A 22 5.94 -14.64 3.51
C TYR A 22 7.21 -15.50 3.51
N ASN A 23 8.23 -15.12 4.28
CA ASN A 23 9.46 -15.91 4.38
C ASN A 23 9.23 -17.29 5.02
N GLU A 24 8.32 -17.39 6.00
CA GLU A 24 8.00 -18.65 6.67
C GLU A 24 7.03 -19.54 5.88
N LYS A 25 6.03 -18.95 5.23
CA LYS A 25 4.87 -19.67 4.71
C LYS A 25 4.58 -19.43 3.23
N GLY A 26 5.22 -18.45 2.60
CA GLY A 26 4.93 -18.04 1.20
C GLY A 26 3.55 -17.41 1.01
N ILE A 27 2.94 -16.89 2.08
CA ILE A 27 1.56 -16.38 2.09
C ILE A 27 1.55 -14.86 2.33
N VAL A 28 0.53 -14.19 1.79
CA VAL A 28 0.24 -12.77 2.02
C VAL A 28 -1.13 -12.61 2.67
N GLU A 29 -1.25 -11.72 3.65
CA GLU A 29 -2.51 -11.41 4.33
C GLU A 29 -3.42 -10.50 3.47
N LYS A 30 -4.01 -11.07 2.42
CA LYS A 30 -4.84 -10.37 1.42
C LYS A 30 -5.91 -9.45 2.04
N PRO A 31 -6.70 -9.87 3.05
CA PRO A 31 -7.73 -9.01 3.62
C PRO A 31 -7.17 -7.73 4.25
N LYS A 32 -6.02 -7.84 4.92
CA LYS A 32 -5.36 -6.69 5.54
C LYS A 32 -4.79 -5.75 4.48
N TYR A 33 -4.15 -6.28 3.44
CA TYR A 33 -3.72 -5.49 2.30
C TYR A 33 -4.88 -4.72 1.64
N ARG A 34 -6.00 -5.39 1.33
CA ARG A 34 -7.18 -4.75 0.74
C ARG A 34 -7.77 -3.66 1.63
N SER A 35 -7.79 -3.89 2.95
CA SER A 35 -8.20 -2.86 3.92
C SER A 35 -7.30 -1.62 3.87
N LEU A 36 -5.98 -1.79 3.79
CA LEU A 36 -5.03 -0.67 3.63
C LEU A 36 -5.26 0.07 2.31
N ARG A 37 -5.38 -0.67 1.20
CA ARG A 37 -5.66 -0.08 -0.13
C ARG A 37 -6.91 0.78 -0.13
N ASN A 38 -8.00 0.29 0.44
CA ASN A 38 -9.24 1.05 0.54
C ASN A 38 -9.03 2.35 1.31
N ARG A 39 -8.35 2.29 2.46
CA ARG A 39 -8.04 3.50 3.26
C ARG A 39 -7.17 4.49 2.49
N ILE A 40 -6.15 4.03 1.78
CA ILE A 40 -5.30 4.88 0.93
C ILE A 40 -6.13 5.59 -0.12
N THR A 41 -7.05 4.88 -0.79
CA THR A 41 -7.91 5.47 -1.82
C THR A 41 -9.03 6.38 -1.27
N SER A 42 -9.32 6.29 0.02
CA SER A 42 -10.34 7.10 0.69
C SER A 42 -9.78 8.37 1.35
N LEU A 43 -8.46 8.60 1.27
CA LEU A 43 -7.86 9.84 1.73
C LEU A 43 -8.42 11.02 0.93
N ILE A 44 -8.73 12.10 1.64
CA ILE A 44 -9.22 13.34 1.08
C ILE A 44 -8.29 14.49 1.48
N GLU A 45 -8.49 15.65 0.86
CA GLU A 45 -7.65 16.85 1.07
C GLU A 45 -7.45 17.20 2.55
N THR A 46 -8.50 17.10 3.37
CA THR A 46 -8.46 17.43 4.80
C THR A 46 -7.64 16.46 5.65
N ASP A 47 -7.18 15.34 5.10
CA ASP A 47 -6.29 14.40 5.78
C ASP A 47 -4.81 14.82 5.70
N PHE A 48 -4.49 15.85 4.91
CA PHE A 48 -3.15 16.37 4.67
C PHE A 48 -2.96 17.75 5.31
N GLU A 49 -1.70 18.18 5.50
CA GLU A 49 -1.43 19.51 6.06
C GLU A 49 -1.70 20.65 5.08
N SER A 50 -1.78 20.35 3.78
CA SER A 50 -2.08 21.32 2.73
C SER A 50 -2.64 20.64 1.47
N ILE A 51 -3.33 21.45 0.65
CA ILE A 51 -3.79 21.06 -0.69
C ILE A 51 -2.61 20.58 -1.54
N GLU A 52 -1.52 21.34 -1.54
CA GLU A 52 -0.30 21.02 -2.32
C GLU A 52 0.26 19.62 -1.98
N LYS A 53 0.32 19.26 -0.70
CA LYS A 53 0.74 17.91 -0.29
C LYS A 53 -0.22 16.83 -0.77
N HIS A 54 -1.52 17.08 -0.70
CA HIS A 54 -2.53 16.17 -1.22
C HIS A 54 -2.38 15.97 -2.74
N GLU A 55 -2.18 17.05 -3.50
CA GLU A 55 -1.93 17.01 -4.95
C GLU A 55 -0.66 16.21 -5.28
N TYR A 56 0.44 16.48 -4.59
CA TYR A 56 1.67 15.70 -4.81
C TYR A 56 1.51 14.21 -4.48
N PHE A 57 0.78 13.88 -3.42
CA PHE A 57 0.43 12.51 -3.13
C PHE A 57 -0.41 11.89 -4.25
N LEU A 58 -1.41 12.59 -4.78
CA LEU A 58 -2.24 12.12 -5.88
C LEU A 58 -1.42 11.93 -7.16
N ASP A 59 -0.50 12.84 -7.49
CA ASP A 59 0.37 12.73 -8.65
C ASP A 59 1.24 11.47 -8.55
N TYR A 60 1.89 11.27 -7.40
CA TYR A 60 2.63 10.04 -7.12
C TYR A 60 1.74 8.80 -7.22
N PHE A 61 0.58 8.83 -6.55
CA PHE A 61 -0.30 7.67 -6.48
C PHE A 61 -0.85 7.32 -7.86
N ASN A 62 -1.16 8.30 -8.70
CA ASN A 62 -1.81 8.10 -10.00
C ASN A 62 -0.85 7.90 -11.18
N GLN A 63 0.46 7.86 -10.94
CA GLN A 63 1.47 7.48 -11.93
C GLN A 63 1.01 6.25 -12.75
N PRO A 64 0.92 6.34 -14.10
CA PRO A 64 0.35 5.29 -14.94
C PRO A 64 0.98 3.91 -14.72
N GLU A 65 2.30 3.86 -14.60
CA GLU A 65 3.08 2.65 -14.35
C GLU A 65 2.73 2.01 -13.00
N ARG A 66 2.49 2.82 -11.96
CA ARG A 66 2.08 2.32 -10.65
C ARG A 66 0.65 1.81 -10.68
N ARG A 67 -0.24 2.51 -11.37
CA ARG A 67 -1.63 2.05 -11.57
C ARG A 67 -1.66 0.69 -12.25
N ILE A 68 -0.91 0.51 -13.34
CA ILE A 68 -0.81 -0.79 -14.04
C ILE A 68 -0.25 -1.86 -13.11
N ARG A 69 0.87 -1.59 -12.42
CA ARG A 69 1.49 -2.56 -11.50
C ARG A 69 0.53 -3.00 -10.40
N ARG A 70 -0.24 -2.08 -9.83
CA ARG A 70 -1.22 -2.42 -8.80
C ARG A 70 -2.36 -3.26 -9.34
N VAL A 71 -2.86 -2.97 -10.54
CA VAL A 71 -3.87 -3.83 -11.19
C VAL A 71 -3.33 -5.24 -11.43
N LEU A 72 -2.07 -5.38 -11.87
CA LEU A 72 -1.42 -6.68 -12.02
C LEU A 72 -1.26 -7.39 -10.68
N LEU A 73 -0.85 -6.66 -9.64
CA LEU A 73 -0.74 -7.20 -8.28
C LEU A 73 -2.08 -7.70 -7.74
N GLU A 74 -3.17 -6.93 -7.90
CA GLU A 74 -4.51 -7.35 -7.46
C GLU A 74 -4.93 -8.66 -8.13
N LYS A 75 -4.62 -8.84 -9.43
CA LYS A 75 -4.87 -10.10 -10.14
C LYS A 75 -4.04 -11.25 -9.58
N SER A 76 -2.75 -11.01 -9.31
CA SER A 76 -1.88 -12.02 -8.69
C SER A 76 -2.27 -12.38 -7.26
N LEU A 77 -3.03 -11.51 -6.57
CA LEU A 77 -3.56 -11.78 -5.23
C LEU A 77 -4.87 -12.60 -5.25
N GLU A 78 -5.42 -12.92 -6.42
CA GLU A 78 -6.56 -13.85 -6.50
C GLU A 78 -6.12 -15.27 -6.10
N ASP A 79 -4.90 -15.68 -6.46
CA ASP A 79 -4.30 -16.95 -6.07
C ASP A 79 -3.73 -16.91 -4.64
N ASP A 80 -3.85 -17.98 -3.85
CA ASP A 80 -3.33 -18.04 -2.45
C ASP A 80 -1.82 -17.99 -2.34
N TYR A 81 -1.13 -18.16 -3.46
CA TYR A 81 0.30 -18.03 -3.60
C TYR A 81 0.62 -16.76 -4.38
N LEU A 82 1.52 -15.93 -3.83
CA LEU A 82 2.06 -14.76 -4.52
C LEU A 82 3.52 -15.03 -4.88
N GLU A 83 3.87 -14.92 -6.16
CA GLU A 83 5.27 -15.03 -6.59
C GLU A 83 6.16 -13.96 -5.94
N SER A 84 7.42 -14.30 -5.69
CA SER A 84 8.37 -13.44 -4.98
C SER A 84 8.54 -12.06 -5.62
N GLY A 85 8.52 -11.98 -6.95
CA GLY A 85 8.55 -10.71 -7.67
C GLY A 85 7.32 -9.84 -7.35
N ALA A 86 6.12 -10.41 -7.38
CA ALA A 86 4.89 -9.70 -7.04
C ALA A 86 4.85 -9.29 -5.56
N PHE A 87 5.37 -10.14 -4.67
CA PHE A 87 5.53 -9.81 -3.25
C PHE A 87 6.46 -8.61 -3.03
N LEU A 88 7.62 -8.58 -3.68
CA LEU A 88 8.53 -7.44 -3.60
C LEU A 88 7.90 -6.15 -4.14
N PHE A 89 7.07 -6.23 -5.19
CA PHE A 89 6.33 -5.07 -5.66
C PHE A 89 5.30 -4.56 -4.65
N LEU A 90 4.58 -5.47 -4.00
CA LEU A 90 3.62 -5.12 -2.94
C LEU A 90 4.32 -4.34 -1.82
N LEU A 91 5.44 -4.86 -1.32
CA LEU A 91 6.21 -4.19 -0.25
C LEU A 91 6.70 -2.81 -0.68
N ASN A 92 7.25 -2.69 -1.88
CA ASN A 92 7.76 -1.42 -2.40
C ASN A 92 6.65 -0.38 -2.65
N ASP A 93 5.49 -0.79 -3.16
CA ASP A 93 4.37 0.12 -3.39
C ASP A 93 3.85 0.68 -2.06
N LEU A 94 3.59 -0.18 -1.07
CA LEU A 94 3.14 0.24 0.25
C LEU A 94 4.17 1.10 0.99
N ARG A 95 5.46 0.72 0.95
CA ARG A 95 6.54 1.53 1.54
C ARG A 95 6.61 2.92 0.90
N GLY A 96 6.53 2.98 -0.43
CA GLY A 96 6.53 4.25 -1.14
C GLY A 96 5.31 5.11 -0.78
N ILE A 97 4.13 4.50 -0.66
CA ILE A 97 2.92 5.19 -0.19
C ILE A 97 3.11 5.75 1.22
N ALA A 98 3.59 4.94 2.18
CA ALA A 98 3.84 5.41 3.54
C ALA A 98 4.82 6.59 3.58
N ASN A 99 5.89 6.55 2.78
CA ASN A 99 6.84 7.64 2.68
C ASN A 99 6.22 8.94 2.13
N TRP A 100 5.32 8.85 1.15
CA TRP A 100 4.64 10.03 0.59
C TRP A 100 3.52 10.58 1.49
N LEU A 101 3.01 9.77 2.40
CA LEU A 101 2.01 10.22 3.38
C LEU A 101 2.63 10.94 4.58
N ASN A 102 3.91 10.70 4.88
CA ASN A 102 4.65 11.30 6.00
C ASN A 102 5.10 12.74 5.66
#